data_AF-A0A1L8I768-F1
#
_entry.id   AF-A0A1L8I768-F1
#
_cell.length_a   1.000
_cell.length_b   1.000
_cell.length_c   1.000
_cell.angle_alpha   90.00
_cell.angle_beta   90.00
_cell.angle_gamma   90.00
#
_symmetry.space_group_name_H-M   'P 1'
#
loop_
_entity.id
_entity.type
_entity.pdbx_description
1 polymer ?
#
loop_
_entity_poly.entity_id
_entity_poly.type
_entity_poly.pdbx_seq_one_letter_code
_entity_poly.pdbx_strand_id
1 'polypeptide(L)'
;MNHLTGRTILIISCLAVFLSGCSPAQRPQQETALPYESTKEMVVDILKTDDGKKAIQEMFQDREFQKQVVLSGEDFKTMIQETITAEENREKLNEIIREPKFAAELAKALQEQTKQLLKDLMKDPEYRSMLHEVFQDPEFQQEQLELLKSNAFRQQIITVMKESLDSPMFQEELVQLMMKAQEEATKPKEKSGEKGQGSDGGQGESQKGS
;
A
#
# COMPACT_ATOMS: atom_id res chain seq x y z
N MET A 1 -111.80 39.42 18.78
CA MET A 1 -110.64 38.96 17.97
C MET A 1 -109.42 39.90 18.05
N ASN A 2 -109.20 40.66 19.13
CA ASN A 2 -108.10 41.65 19.20
C ASN A 2 -107.10 41.45 20.37
N HIS A 3 -107.21 40.38 21.16
CA HIS A 3 -106.30 40.13 22.31
C HIS A 3 -105.22 39.07 22.05
N LEU A 4 -105.35 38.25 21.00
CA LEU A 4 -104.40 37.18 20.69
C LEU A 4 -103.23 37.66 19.81
N THR A 5 -103.48 38.65 18.95
CA THR A 5 -102.47 39.30 18.08
C THR A 5 -101.55 40.27 18.84
N GLY A 6 -102.03 40.86 19.95
CA GLY A 6 -101.23 41.75 20.80
C GLY A 6 -100.15 41.03 21.61
N ARG A 7 -100.41 39.79 22.06
CA ARG A 7 -99.44 38.97 22.80
C ARG A 7 -98.30 38.47 21.90
N THR A 8 -98.57 38.14 20.64
CA THR A 8 -97.54 37.72 19.67
C THR A 8 -96.64 38.88 19.24
N ILE A 9 -97.18 40.09 19.10
CA ILE A 9 -96.39 41.29 18.77
C ILE A 9 -95.47 41.70 19.92
N LEU A 10 -95.92 41.57 21.18
CA LEU A 10 -95.11 41.90 22.36
C LEU A 10 -93.96 40.90 22.57
N ILE A 11 -94.17 39.61 22.26
CA ILE A 11 -93.12 38.58 22.34
C ILE A 11 -92.07 38.74 21.23
N ILE A 12 -92.48 39.10 20.01
CA ILE A 12 -91.56 39.37 18.88
C ILE A 12 -90.76 40.66 19.10
N SER A 13 -91.36 41.69 19.71
CA SER A 13 -90.66 42.92 20.09
C SER A 13 -89.65 42.71 21.24
N CYS A 14 -89.89 41.74 22.13
CA CYS A 14 -88.97 41.44 23.22
C CYS A 14 -87.75 40.60 22.76
N LEU A 15 -87.90 39.80 21.70
CA LEU A 15 -86.82 38.99 21.14
C LEU A 15 -85.82 39.82 20.29
N ALA A 16 -86.26 40.95 19.73
CA ALA A 16 -85.41 41.87 18.96
C ALA A 16 -84.42 42.67 19.85
N VAL A 17 -84.73 42.85 21.14
CA VAL A 17 -83.86 43.59 22.09
C VAL A 17 -82.67 42.73 22.57
N PHE A 18 -82.80 41.40 22.58
CA PHE A 18 -81.70 40.50 22.98
C PHE A 18 -80.61 40.31 21.92
N LEU A 19 -80.85 40.65 20.65
CA LEU A 19 -79.87 40.50 19.57
C LEU A 19 -79.00 41.75 19.33
N SER A 20 -79.27 42.86 20.03
CA SER A 20 -78.49 44.11 19.92
C SER A 20 -77.51 44.33 21.09
N GLY A 21 -77.24 43.28 21.88
CA GLY A 21 -76.41 43.33 23.09
C GLY A 21 -75.12 42.52 22.98
N CYS A 22 -74.30 42.76 21.96
CA CYS A 22 -72.87 42.45 22.02
C CYS A 22 -72.10 43.45 21.15
N SER A 23 -71.76 44.59 21.77
CA SER A 23 -70.71 45.46 21.25
C SER A 23 -69.41 44.65 21.20
N PRO A 24 -68.64 44.69 20.10
CA PRO A 24 -67.23 44.33 20.18
C PRO A 24 -66.56 45.45 20.97
N ALA A 25 -66.56 45.29 22.30
CA ALA A 25 -65.54 45.94 23.11
C ALA A 25 -64.20 45.53 22.51
N GLN A 26 -63.53 46.51 21.90
CA GLN A 26 -62.16 46.47 21.42
C GLN A 26 -61.26 45.84 22.49
N ARG A 27 -61.13 44.52 22.43
CA ARG A 27 -59.87 43.87 22.74
C ARG A 27 -59.12 43.86 21.43
N PRO A 28 -57.89 44.38 21.36
CA PRO A 28 -57.01 43.98 20.29
C PRO A 28 -56.73 42.49 20.53
N GLN A 29 -57.57 41.64 19.94
CA GLN A 29 -57.18 40.32 19.55
C GLN A 29 -56.16 40.54 18.44
N GLN A 30 -54.91 40.70 18.88
CA GLN A 30 -53.76 40.71 18.02
C GLN A 30 -53.61 39.28 17.50
N GLU A 31 -54.43 38.92 16.52
CA GLU A 31 -54.03 37.96 15.49
C GLU A 31 -52.94 38.63 14.63
N THR A 32 -51.80 38.95 15.25
CA THR A 32 -50.56 38.81 14.51
C THR A 32 -50.31 37.31 14.50
N ALA A 33 -50.79 36.64 13.45
CA ALA A 33 -49.90 35.71 12.80
C ALA A 33 -48.58 36.47 12.69
N LEU A 34 -47.59 36.08 13.51
CA LEU A 34 -46.25 36.64 13.41
C LEU A 34 -45.94 36.69 11.91
N PRO A 35 -45.53 37.85 11.35
CA PRO A 35 -45.26 37.91 9.92
C PRO A 35 -44.29 36.78 9.63
N TYR A 36 -44.64 35.92 8.68
CA TYR A 36 -43.91 34.67 8.41
C TYR A 36 -42.40 34.89 8.31
N GLU A 37 -41.98 36.06 7.81
CA GLU A 37 -40.59 36.53 7.81
C GLU A 37 -39.98 36.72 9.21
N SER A 38 -40.70 37.30 10.17
CA SER A 38 -40.23 37.45 11.56
C SER A 38 -40.14 36.11 12.30
N THR A 39 -41.06 35.16 12.05
CA THR A 39 -40.93 33.79 12.59
C THR A 39 -39.77 33.04 11.95
N LYS A 40 -39.55 33.23 10.64
CA LYS A 40 -38.42 32.63 9.92
C LYS A 40 -37.09 33.18 10.44
N GLU A 41 -36.95 34.48 10.63
CA GLU A 41 -35.76 35.10 11.24
C GLU A 41 -35.53 34.56 12.65
N MET A 42 -36.58 34.49 13.47
CA MET A 42 -36.48 33.89 14.81
C MET A 42 -36.02 32.43 14.78
N VAL A 43 -36.55 31.60 13.87
CA VAL A 43 -36.13 30.19 13.73
C VAL A 43 -34.68 30.09 13.25
N VAL A 44 -34.28 30.92 12.28
CA VAL A 44 -32.89 30.96 11.79
C VAL A 44 -31.94 31.41 12.90
N ASP A 45 -32.34 32.37 13.73
CA ASP A 45 -31.55 32.84 14.85
C ASP A 45 -31.45 31.78 15.95
N ILE A 46 -32.53 31.06 16.26
CA ILE A 46 -32.51 29.89 17.16
C ILE A 46 -31.58 28.79 16.63
N LEU A 47 -31.55 28.52 15.33
CA LEU A 47 -30.61 27.54 14.75
C LEU A 47 -29.15 28.02 14.81
N LYS A 48 -28.92 29.34 14.80
CA LYS A 48 -27.59 29.94 14.91
C LYS A 48 -27.10 30.11 16.34
N THR A 49 -27.99 30.10 17.34
CA THR A 49 -27.58 30.17 18.75
C THR A 49 -26.77 28.96 19.15
N ASP A 50 -26.01 29.10 20.23
CA ASP A 50 -25.18 28.02 20.77
C ASP A 50 -26.04 26.81 21.19
N ASP A 51 -27.27 27.04 21.64
CA ASP A 51 -28.20 25.97 21.98
C ASP A 51 -28.72 25.23 20.74
N GLY A 52 -29.01 25.94 19.64
CA GLY A 52 -29.34 25.32 18.36
C GLY A 52 -28.21 24.48 17.77
N LYS A 53 -26.97 25.00 17.84
CA LYS A 53 -25.77 24.25 17.42
C LYS A 53 -25.53 23.02 18.30
N LYS A 54 -25.69 23.13 19.62
CA LYS A 54 -25.56 22.00 20.55
C LYS A 54 -26.63 20.94 20.28
N ALA A 55 -27.89 21.34 20.08
CA ALA A 55 -28.97 20.41 19.76
C ALA A 55 -28.68 19.63 18.46
N ILE A 56 -28.16 20.30 17.42
CA ILE A 56 -27.73 19.63 16.19
C ILE A 56 -26.54 18.70 16.46
N GLN A 57 -25.55 19.13 17.25
CA GLN A 57 -24.42 18.27 17.63
C GLN A 57 -24.86 17.02 18.40
N GLU A 58 -25.81 17.15 19.31
CA GLU A 58 -26.41 16.03 20.05
C GLU A 58 -27.17 15.08 19.12
N MET A 59 -27.92 15.62 18.15
CA MET A 59 -28.56 14.81 17.11
C MET A 59 -27.53 14.07 16.24
N PHE A 60 -26.41 14.70 15.90
CA PHE A 60 -25.31 14.04 15.20
C PHE A 60 -24.57 13.00 16.04
N GLN A 61 -24.74 12.96 17.36
CA GLN A 61 -24.24 11.85 18.19
C GLN A 61 -25.17 10.64 18.16
N ASP A 62 -26.42 10.80 17.73
CA ASP A 62 -27.35 9.70 17.52
C ASP A 62 -26.97 8.90 16.27
N ARG A 63 -26.70 7.59 16.46
CA ARG A 63 -26.34 6.68 15.37
C ARG A 63 -27.45 6.50 14.33
N GLU A 64 -28.71 6.57 14.72
CA GLU A 64 -29.83 6.46 13.78
C GLU A 64 -29.92 7.69 12.89
N PHE A 65 -29.64 8.87 13.45
CA PHE A 65 -29.56 10.11 12.68
C PHE A 65 -28.34 10.13 11.75
N GLN A 66 -27.15 9.73 12.22
CA GLN A 66 -25.93 9.64 11.39
C GLN A 66 -26.12 8.75 10.14
N LYS A 67 -26.83 7.62 10.27
CA LYS A 67 -27.13 6.72 9.15
C LYS A 67 -28.08 7.33 8.12
N GLN A 68 -28.95 8.25 8.54
CA GLN A 68 -29.91 8.91 7.66
C GLN A 68 -29.30 10.14 6.97
N VAL A 69 -28.30 10.78 7.59
CA VAL A 69 -27.58 11.95 7.06
C VAL A 69 -26.34 11.52 6.24
N VAL A 70 -26.41 10.36 5.58
CA VAL A 70 -25.32 9.93 4.70
C VAL A 70 -25.39 10.76 3.42
N LEU A 71 -24.32 11.50 3.15
CA LEU A 71 -24.12 12.22 1.88
C LEU A 71 -24.35 11.29 0.69
N SER A 72 -24.79 11.85 -0.44
CA SER A 72 -25.00 11.07 -1.66
C SER A 72 -23.75 10.23 -1.97
N GLY A 73 -23.92 9.02 -2.52
CA GLY A 73 -22.80 8.11 -2.75
C GLY A 73 -21.71 8.70 -3.67
N GLU A 74 -22.07 9.64 -4.54
CA GLU A 74 -21.14 10.34 -5.44
C GLU A 74 -20.34 11.44 -4.73
N ASP A 75 -20.99 12.27 -3.91
CA ASP A 75 -20.31 13.31 -3.13
C ASP A 75 -19.35 12.68 -2.11
N PHE A 76 -19.78 11.59 -1.45
CA PHE A 76 -18.96 10.86 -0.50
C PHE A 76 -17.75 10.20 -1.16
N LYS A 77 -17.92 9.61 -2.35
CA LYS A 77 -16.81 9.02 -3.12
C LYS A 77 -15.80 10.09 -3.54
N THR A 78 -16.27 11.24 -4.01
CA THR A 78 -15.42 12.36 -4.42
C THR A 78 -14.63 12.91 -3.22
N MET A 79 -15.31 13.12 -2.09
CA MET A 79 -14.67 13.57 -0.85
C MET A 79 -13.59 12.60 -0.36
N ILE A 80 -13.86 11.28 -0.39
CA ILE A 80 -12.85 10.27 -0.04
C ILE A 80 -11.67 10.32 -1.01
N GLN A 81 -11.93 10.40 -2.31
CA GLN A 81 -10.88 10.45 -3.32
C GLN A 81 -10.00 11.68 -3.12
N GLU A 82 -10.58 12.86 -2.92
CA GLU A 82 -9.86 14.10 -2.62
C GLU A 82 -9.06 13.97 -1.34
N THR A 83 -9.66 13.43 -0.27
CA THR A 83 -8.98 13.26 1.02
C THR A 83 -7.77 12.32 0.92
N ILE A 84 -7.90 11.20 0.23
CA ILE A 84 -6.82 10.20 0.08
C ILE A 84 -5.73 10.69 -0.88
N THR A 85 -6.08 11.49 -1.89
CA THR A 85 -5.12 11.97 -2.90
C THR A 85 -4.47 13.32 -2.56
N ALA A 86 -5.04 14.07 -1.61
CA ALA A 86 -4.48 15.33 -1.16
C ALA A 86 -3.08 15.16 -0.57
N GLU A 87 -2.13 15.98 -1.00
CA GLU A 87 -0.74 15.87 -0.57
C GLU A 87 -0.57 16.10 0.95
N GLU A 88 -1.41 16.94 1.54
CA GLU A 88 -1.45 17.21 2.99
C GLU A 88 -1.78 15.96 3.83
N ASN A 89 -2.43 14.96 3.23
CA ASN A 89 -2.81 13.72 3.91
C ASN A 89 -1.85 12.57 3.62
N ARG A 90 -0.84 12.76 2.77
CA ARG A 90 0.12 11.69 2.44
C ARG A 90 0.87 11.16 3.66
N GLU A 91 1.29 12.04 4.56
CA GLU A 91 2.00 11.63 5.79
C GLU A 91 1.09 10.78 6.69
N LYS A 92 -0.13 11.26 6.96
CA LYS A 92 -1.13 10.52 7.74
C LYS A 92 -1.51 9.19 7.08
N LEU A 93 -1.66 9.18 5.75
CA LEU A 93 -1.95 7.95 5.02
C LEU A 93 -0.79 6.94 5.10
N ASN A 94 0.46 7.41 5.03
CA ASN A 94 1.64 6.57 5.23
C ASN A 94 1.70 6.00 6.65
N GLU A 95 1.30 6.77 7.67
CA GLU A 95 1.17 6.27 9.04
C GLU A 95 0.12 5.16 9.14
N ILE A 96 -1.09 5.40 8.60
CA ILE A 96 -2.19 4.42 8.59
C ILE A 96 -1.79 3.14 7.85
N ILE A 97 -1.16 3.25 6.67
CA ILE A 97 -0.72 2.09 5.88
C ILE A 97 0.32 1.26 6.63
N ARG A 98 1.12 1.88 7.50
CA ARG A 98 2.14 1.19 8.32
C ARG A 98 1.57 0.59 9.61
N GLU A 99 0.33 0.89 9.97
CA GLU A 99 -0.28 0.29 11.15
C GLU A 99 -0.42 -1.24 10.97
N PRO A 100 0.06 -2.07 11.91
CA PRO A 100 0.17 -3.52 11.68
C PRO A 100 -1.14 -4.23 11.31
N LYS A 101 -2.27 -3.82 11.91
CA LYS A 101 -3.57 -4.41 11.63
C LYS A 101 -4.05 -4.06 10.23
N PHE A 102 -3.98 -2.77 9.89
CA PHE A 102 -4.37 -2.28 8.58
C PHE A 102 -3.45 -2.82 7.48
N ALA A 103 -2.13 -2.79 7.69
CA ALA A 103 -1.14 -3.39 6.79
C ALA A 103 -1.40 -4.88 6.54
N ALA A 104 -1.75 -5.64 7.57
CA ALA A 104 -2.05 -7.07 7.43
C ALA A 104 -3.33 -7.34 6.62
N GLU A 105 -4.39 -6.57 6.86
CA GLU A 105 -5.63 -6.68 6.09
C GLU A 105 -5.44 -6.22 4.64
N LEU A 106 -4.71 -5.12 4.44
CA LEU A 106 -4.35 -4.61 3.11
C LEU A 106 -3.48 -5.63 2.35
N ALA A 107 -2.48 -6.21 3.00
CA ALA A 107 -1.64 -7.24 2.40
C ALA A 107 -2.45 -8.48 2.00
N LYS A 108 -3.40 -8.92 2.84
CA LYS A 108 -4.32 -10.02 2.49
C LYS A 108 -5.20 -9.66 1.30
N ALA A 109 -5.75 -8.46 1.28
CA ALA A 109 -6.62 -8.00 0.19
C ALA A 109 -5.87 -7.89 -1.16
N LEU A 110 -4.58 -7.53 -1.11
CA LEU A 110 -3.71 -7.38 -2.29
C LEU A 110 -2.93 -8.65 -2.64
N GLN A 111 -3.03 -9.71 -1.85
CA GLN A 111 -2.14 -10.87 -1.96
C GLN A 111 -2.18 -11.53 -3.35
N GLU A 112 -3.38 -11.79 -3.87
CA GLU A 112 -3.53 -12.46 -5.16
C GLU A 112 -3.09 -11.58 -6.33
N GLN A 113 -3.43 -10.29 -6.30
CA GLN A 113 -3.00 -9.32 -7.31
C GLN A 113 -1.49 -9.11 -7.26
N THR A 114 -0.89 -9.05 -6.07
CA THR A 114 0.56 -8.92 -5.90
C THR A 114 1.30 -10.14 -6.42
N LYS A 115 0.78 -11.34 -6.12
CA LYS A 115 1.31 -12.60 -6.65
C LYS A 115 1.21 -12.67 -8.17
N GLN A 116 0.10 -12.20 -8.74
CA GLN A 116 -0.09 -12.16 -10.19
C GLN A 116 0.87 -11.15 -10.83
N LEU A 117 0.95 -9.93 -10.28
CA LEU A 117 1.90 -8.91 -10.71
C LEU A 117 3.33 -9.44 -10.70
N LEU A 118 3.76 -10.08 -9.60
CA LEU A 118 5.11 -10.63 -9.49
C LEU A 118 5.38 -11.73 -10.53
N LYS A 119 4.39 -12.59 -10.81
CA LYS A 119 4.50 -13.61 -11.87
C LYS A 119 4.63 -13.02 -13.26
N ASP A 120 3.94 -11.91 -13.51
CA ASP A 120 3.99 -11.24 -14.79
C ASP A 120 5.29 -10.45 -14.95
N LEU A 121 5.78 -9.79 -13.88
CA LEU A 121 7.12 -9.18 -13.83
C LEU A 121 8.22 -10.21 -14.08
N MET A 122 8.14 -11.43 -13.54
CA MET A 122 9.13 -12.48 -13.86
C MET A 122 9.20 -12.85 -15.34
N LYS A 123 8.18 -12.53 -16.14
CA LYS A 123 8.17 -12.73 -17.59
C LYS A 123 8.67 -11.51 -18.36
N ASP A 124 8.70 -10.36 -17.71
CA ASP A 124 9.12 -9.10 -18.29
C ASP A 124 10.64 -9.05 -18.52
N PRO A 125 11.12 -8.57 -19.69
CA PRO A 125 12.55 -8.48 -19.97
C PRO A 125 13.33 -7.55 -19.04
N GLU A 126 12.76 -6.41 -18.63
CA GLU A 126 13.45 -5.43 -17.78
C GLU A 126 13.63 -6.00 -16.37
N TYR A 127 12.58 -6.61 -15.83
CA TYR A 127 12.66 -7.27 -14.52
C TYR A 127 13.62 -8.46 -14.53
N ARG A 128 13.67 -9.23 -15.62
CA ARG A 128 14.67 -10.30 -15.80
C ARG A 128 16.10 -9.76 -15.86
N SER A 129 16.32 -8.59 -16.47
CA SER A 129 17.63 -7.95 -16.48
C SER A 129 18.07 -7.59 -15.06
N MET A 130 17.18 -6.98 -14.27
CA MET A 130 17.46 -6.69 -12.86
C MET A 130 17.75 -7.97 -12.05
N LEU A 131 17.01 -9.06 -12.27
CA LEU A 131 17.30 -10.35 -11.66
C LEU A 131 18.66 -10.92 -12.10
N HIS A 132 19.05 -10.69 -13.35
CA HIS A 132 20.36 -11.12 -13.83
C HIS A 132 21.51 -10.38 -13.15
N GLU A 133 21.34 -9.07 -12.92
CA GLU A 133 22.29 -8.28 -12.13
C GLU A 133 22.42 -8.82 -10.70
N VAL A 134 21.31 -9.19 -10.06
CA VAL A 134 21.32 -9.84 -8.74
C VAL A 134 22.08 -11.17 -8.77
N PHE A 135 21.94 -11.98 -9.84
CA PHE A 135 22.70 -13.22 -9.99
C PHE A 135 24.20 -13.01 -10.23
N GLN A 136 24.60 -11.85 -10.73
CA GLN A 136 26.00 -11.48 -10.88
C GLN A 136 26.60 -10.90 -9.60
N ASP A 137 25.80 -10.67 -8.56
CA ASP A 137 26.29 -10.15 -7.29
C ASP A 137 27.37 -11.07 -6.68
N PRO A 138 28.49 -10.53 -6.16
CA PRO A 138 29.57 -11.33 -5.59
C PRO A 138 29.13 -12.29 -4.47
N GLU A 139 28.15 -11.92 -3.65
CA GLU A 139 27.63 -12.81 -2.59
C GLU A 139 26.93 -14.02 -3.20
N PHE A 140 26.08 -13.80 -4.21
CA PHE A 140 25.42 -14.88 -4.93
C PHE A 140 26.43 -15.76 -5.69
N GLN A 141 27.47 -15.17 -6.28
CA GLN A 141 28.55 -15.93 -6.90
C GLN A 141 29.30 -16.83 -5.91
N GLN A 142 29.53 -16.36 -4.68
CA GLN A 142 30.18 -17.18 -3.65
C GLN A 142 29.34 -18.40 -3.27
N GLU A 143 28.02 -18.22 -3.08
CA GLU A 143 27.11 -19.34 -2.81
C GLU A 143 27.11 -20.34 -3.98
N GLN A 144 27.08 -19.86 -5.22
CA GLN A 144 27.17 -20.74 -6.39
C GLN A 144 28.51 -21.50 -6.44
N LEU A 145 29.64 -20.84 -6.14
CA LEU A 145 30.94 -21.51 -6.07
C LEU A 145 31.01 -22.57 -4.97
N GLU A 146 30.31 -22.37 -3.85
CA GLU A 146 30.19 -23.37 -2.79
C GLU A 146 29.38 -24.58 -3.26
N LEU A 147 28.26 -24.35 -3.96
CA LEU A 147 27.47 -25.41 -4.58
C LEU A 147 28.26 -26.22 -5.61
N LEU A 148 29.10 -25.58 -6.43
CA LEU A 148 29.99 -26.26 -7.37
C LEU A 148 31.08 -27.10 -6.67
N LYS A 149 31.45 -26.74 -5.43
CA LYS A 149 32.38 -27.53 -4.61
C LYS A 149 31.69 -28.67 -3.85
N SER A 150 30.36 -28.76 -3.89
CA SER A 150 29.60 -29.80 -3.20
C SER A 150 29.98 -31.20 -3.69
N ASN A 151 29.81 -32.20 -2.83
CA ASN A 151 30.13 -33.59 -3.18
C ASN A 151 29.29 -34.08 -4.37
N ALA A 152 28.00 -33.73 -4.41
CA ALA A 152 27.10 -34.09 -5.49
C ALA A 152 27.58 -33.55 -6.85
N PHE A 153 28.00 -32.28 -6.91
CA PHE A 153 28.52 -31.70 -8.15
C PHE A 153 29.89 -32.29 -8.52
N ARG A 154 30.76 -32.56 -7.54
CA ARG A 154 32.04 -33.23 -7.79
C ARG A 154 31.88 -34.62 -8.43
N GLN A 155 30.87 -35.40 -8.02
CA GLN A 155 30.60 -36.69 -8.65
C GLN A 155 30.23 -36.53 -10.13
N GLN A 156 29.39 -35.54 -10.46
CA GLN A 156 29.06 -35.22 -11.86
C GLN A 156 30.30 -34.81 -12.65
N ILE A 157 31.16 -33.96 -12.08
CA ILE A 157 32.42 -33.57 -12.71
C ILE A 157 33.35 -34.76 -12.94
N ILE A 158 33.46 -35.69 -11.97
CA ILE A 158 34.25 -36.91 -12.14
C ILE A 158 33.69 -37.78 -13.28
N THR A 159 32.37 -37.90 -13.39
CA THR A 159 31.74 -38.64 -14.49
C THR A 159 32.05 -38.00 -15.84
N VAL A 160 31.85 -36.68 -15.97
CA VAL A 160 32.18 -35.95 -17.21
C VAL A 160 33.66 -36.06 -17.55
N MET A 161 34.56 -36.00 -16.55
CA MET A 161 35.99 -36.19 -16.77
C MET A 161 36.33 -37.60 -17.26
N LYS A 162 35.70 -38.65 -16.70
CA LYS A 162 35.88 -40.03 -17.17
C LYS A 162 35.41 -40.19 -18.60
N GLU A 163 34.22 -39.71 -18.92
CA GLU A 163 33.68 -39.72 -20.28
C GLU A 163 34.57 -38.95 -21.26
N SER A 164 35.14 -37.82 -20.83
CA SER A 164 36.08 -37.04 -21.63
C SER A 164 37.39 -37.80 -21.89
N LEU A 165 37.93 -38.52 -20.90
CA LEU A 165 39.12 -39.36 -21.06
C LEU A 165 38.87 -40.57 -21.96
N ASP A 166 37.64 -41.08 -21.99
CA ASP A 166 37.23 -42.16 -22.89
C ASP A 166 36.99 -41.68 -24.32
N SER A 167 37.01 -40.36 -24.57
CA SER A 167 36.88 -39.79 -25.91
C SER A 167 38.12 -40.14 -26.76
N PRO A 168 37.94 -40.67 -27.99
CA PRO A 168 39.04 -40.99 -28.89
C PRO A 168 40.01 -39.82 -29.12
N MET A 169 39.49 -38.60 -29.19
CA MET A 169 40.31 -37.39 -29.34
C MET A 169 41.26 -37.19 -28.16
N PHE A 170 40.75 -37.35 -26.92
CA PHE A 170 41.56 -37.21 -25.71
C PHE A 170 42.57 -38.35 -25.56
N GLN A 171 42.19 -39.57 -25.95
CA GLN A 171 43.11 -40.72 -25.94
C GLN A 171 44.27 -40.51 -26.92
N GLU A 172 44.00 -40.00 -28.12
CA GLU A 172 45.03 -39.65 -29.10
C GLU A 172 45.97 -38.55 -28.57
N GLU A 173 45.42 -37.49 -27.98
CA GLU A 173 46.24 -36.42 -27.37
C GLU A 173 47.09 -36.94 -26.21
N LEU A 174 46.53 -37.82 -25.36
CA LEU A 174 47.28 -38.47 -24.26
C LEU A 174 48.43 -39.32 -24.78
N VAL A 175 48.20 -40.11 -25.83
CA VAL A 175 49.25 -40.93 -26.46
C VAL A 175 50.32 -40.03 -27.06
N GLN A 176 49.95 -38.97 -27.79
CA GLN A 176 50.92 -38.01 -28.34
C GLN A 176 51.73 -37.30 -27.25
N LEU A 177 51.10 -36.94 -26.13
CA LEU A 177 51.78 -36.34 -24.97
C LEU A 177 52.76 -37.34 -24.35
N MET A 178 52.38 -38.60 -24.19
CA MET A 178 53.28 -39.65 -23.69
C MET A 178 54.47 -39.87 -24.61
N MET A 179 54.26 -39.89 -25.93
CA MET A 179 55.34 -40.02 -26.91
C MET A 179 56.32 -38.84 -26.83
N LYS A 180 55.82 -37.60 -26.74
CA LYS A 180 56.67 -36.40 -26.56
C LYS A 180 57.44 -36.44 -25.24
N ALA A 181 56.79 -36.80 -24.14
CA ALA A 181 57.45 -36.91 -22.84
C ALA A 181 58.54 -37.98 -22.84
N GLN A 182 58.32 -39.09 -23.55
CA GLN A 182 59.32 -40.15 -23.71
C GLN A 182 60.48 -39.71 -24.61
N GLU A 183 60.22 -38.99 -25.71
CA GLU A 183 61.27 -38.37 -26.54
C GLU A 183 62.10 -37.35 -25.75
N GLU A 184 61.49 -36.54 -24.89
CA GLU A 184 62.21 -35.61 -24.01
C GLU A 184 63.02 -36.33 -22.92
N ALA A 185 62.52 -37.45 -22.39
CA ALA A 185 63.22 -38.27 -21.42
C ALA A 185 64.36 -39.12 -22.03
N THR A 186 64.28 -39.45 -23.32
CA THR A 186 65.29 -40.21 -24.07
C THR A 186 66.27 -39.34 -24.85
N LYS A 187 65.97 -38.05 -25.04
CA LYS A 187 66.98 -37.06 -25.42
C LYS A 187 68.07 -37.07 -24.35
N PRO A 188 69.34 -37.29 -24.71
CA PRO A 188 70.42 -37.08 -23.76
C PRO A 188 70.30 -35.64 -23.26
N LYS A 189 70.22 -35.45 -21.94
CA LYS A 189 70.66 -34.18 -21.36
C LYS A 189 72.07 -33.98 -21.89
N GLU A 190 72.23 -33.08 -22.86
CA GLU A 190 73.55 -32.65 -23.27
C GLU A 190 74.26 -32.24 -21.99
N LYS A 191 75.30 -33.02 -21.66
CA LYS A 191 76.36 -32.54 -20.82
C LYS A 191 76.90 -31.30 -21.50
N SER A 192 76.39 -30.14 -21.11
CA SER A 192 77.22 -28.95 -21.01
C SER A 192 78.24 -29.25 -19.91
N GLY A 193 79.33 -29.87 -20.32
CA GLY A 193 80.54 -30.04 -19.54
C GLY A 193 81.69 -29.77 -20.48
N GLU A 194 82.34 -28.60 -20.37
CA GLU A 194 83.64 -28.47 -19.67
C GLU A 194 84.47 -27.25 -20.14
N LYS A 195 85.17 -26.66 -19.16
CA LYS A 195 86.35 -25.75 -19.19
C LYS A 195 86.08 -24.25 -19.44
N GLY A 196 86.47 -23.32 -18.55
CA GLY A 196 87.19 -23.43 -17.28
C GLY A 196 87.67 -22.06 -16.77
N GLN A 197 88.27 -22.10 -15.57
CA GLN A 197 89.34 -21.22 -15.07
C GLN A 197 89.00 -19.91 -14.32
N GLY A 198 89.56 -19.80 -13.10
CA GLY A 198 89.77 -18.57 -12.32
C GLY A 198 88.74 -18.37 -11.21
N SER A 199 88.98 -18.81 -9.96
CA SER A 199 89.80 -18.19 -8.90
C SER A 199 89.13 -16.97 -8.25
N ASP A 200 89.34 -16.87 -6.93
CA ASP A 200 88.95 -15.79 -6.00
C ASP A 200 87.50 -15.88 -5.48
N GLY A 201 87.17 -15.91 -4.19
CA GLY A 201 87.91 -15.64 -2.95
C GLY A 201 86.94 -15.03 -1.93
N GLY A 202 86.95 -15.50 -0.68
CA GLY A 202 86.31 -14.86 0.50
C GLY A 202 84.83 -15.23 0.75
N GLN A 203 84.43 -15.97 1.79
CA GLN A 203 84.51 -15.77 3.26
C GLN A 203 83.27 -15.05 3.86
N GLY A 204 82.70 -15.64 4.92
CA GLY A 204 81.74 -15.03 5.87
C GLY A 204 80.32 -15.60 5.74
N GLU A 205 79.93 -16.69 6.41
CA GLU A 205 79.61 -16.83 7.85
C GLU A 205 78.32 -16.10 8.30
N SER A 206 77.48 -16.84 9.05
CA SER A 206 76.41 -16.38 9.96
C SER A 206 75.06 -15.98 9.33
N GLN A 207 73.89 -16.19 9.93
CA GLN A 207 73.41 -16.88 11.15
C GLN A 207 71.88 -16.59 11.22
N LYS A 208 71.11 -17.53 11.80
CA LYS A 208 69.78 -17.37 12.46
C LYS A 208 68.64 -16.62 11.74
N GLY A 209 67.52 -17.34 11.62
CA GLY A 209 66.38 -17.16 12.53
C GLY A 209 65.44 -15.98 12.26
N SER A 210 64.23 -16.32 11.83
CA SER A 210 62.97 -15.83 12.38
C SER A 210 61.92 -16.92 12.18
#